data_AF-A0A2R3Z674-F1
#
_entry.id   AF-A0A2R3Z674-F1
#
_cell.length_a   1.000
_cell.length_b   1.000
_cell.length_c   1.000
_cell.angle_alpha   90.00
_cell.angle_beta   90.00
_cell.angle_gamma   90.00
#
_symmetry.space_group_name_H-M   'P 1'
#
loop_
_entity.id
_entity.type
_entity.pdbx_description
1 polymer ?
#
loop_
_entity_poly.entity_id
_entity_poly.type
_entity_poly.pdbx_seq_one_letter_code
_entity_poly.pdbx_strand_id
1 'polypeptide(L)'
;MKGFNGFLLTMCLLVISISYSQNFEKYDADGDGKWNSDEFTSYYKNGFNDWDTNRNNKIDEREFFETTFDQSDIDDDGYVKDTEWNDGINNSYGDYADTADFDRFDKDGDGKLDTQEWKQGFTDSGWFQNYDTDQNGYIDTKELNDGLFQAFDADGSGYLDEDEYNDHEDFFDNW
;
A
#
# COMPACT_ATOMS: atom_id res chain seq x y z
N MET A 1 13.88 11.90 53.24
CA MET A 1 13.56 12.71 52.03
C MET A 1 13.84 11.86 50.82
N LYS A 2 12.89 11.81 49.88
CA LYS A 2 12.90 11.01 48.64
C LYS A 2 13.74 11.69 47.55
N GLY A 3 14.15 10.90 46.55
CA GLY A 3 14.58 11.33 45.20
C GLY A 3 16.06 11.04 44.94
N PHE A 4 16.50 10.41 43.85
CA PHE A 4 15.93 10.36 42.50
C PHE A 4 16.37 9.05 41.81
N ASN A 5 15.43 8.33 41.21
CA ASN A 5 15.66 7.28 40.21
C ASN A 5 15.11 7.80 38.88
N GLY A 6 15.80 7.53 37.77
CA GLY A 6 15.21 7.54 36.43
C GLY A 6 15.76 8.60 35.48
N PHE A 7 16.81 8.23 34.74
CA PHE A 7 17.18 8.93 33.51
C PHE A 7 17.84 7.90 32.58
N LEU A 8 17.05 7.18 31.78
CA LEU A 8 17.56 6.35 30.65
C LEU A 8 16.49 5.79 29.70
N LEU A 9 15.25 6.30 29.68
CA LEU A 9 14.21 5.81 28.76
C LEU A 9 13.80 6.78 27.64
N THR A 10 14.26 8.04 27.65
CA THR A 10 13.77 9.08 26.72
C THR A 10 14.60 9.22 25.43
N MET A 11 15.80 8.62 25.35
CA MET A 11 16.60 8.73 24.11
C MET A 11 16.10 7.84 22.99
N CYS A 12 15.54 6.65 23.26
CA CYS A 12 15.18 5.69 22.22
C CYS A 12 13.97 6.13 21.36
N LEU A 13 12.97 6.76 21.98
CA LEU A 13 11.81 7.34 21.27
C LEU A 13 12.21 8.53 20.38
N LEU A 14 13.11 9.39 20.88
CA LEU A 14 13.55 10.59 20.16
C LEU A 14 14.39 10.27 18.90
N VAL A 15 15.18 9.18 18.88
CA VAL A 15 15.97 8.84 17.68
C VAL A 15 15.10 8.23 16.58
N ILE A 16 14.06 7.48 16.94
CA ILE A 16 13.15 6.84 15.99
C ILE A 16 12.29 7.90 15.28
N SER A 17 11.70 8.84 16.03
CA SER A 17 10.93 9.96 15.45
C SER A 17 11.77 10.92 14.60
N ILE A 18 13.09 11.04 14.85
CA ILE A 18 13.98 11.85 14.02
C ILE A 18 14.28 11.16 12.68
N SER A 19 14.31 9.83 12.63
CA SER A 19 14.51 9.08 11.38
C SER A 19 13.28 9.15 10.47
N TYR A 20 12.06 9.03 11.02
CA TYR A 20 10.80 9.14 10.27
C TYR A 20 10.66 10.50 9.57
N SER A 21 10.87 11.59 10.32
CA SER A 21 10.82 12.96 9.81
C SER A 21 11.84 13.24 8.70
N GLN A 22 13.00 12.58 8.66
CA GLN A 22 14.03 12.82 7.64
C GLN A 22 13.62 12.34 6.25
N ASN A 23 12.89 11.23 6.16
CA ASN A 23 12.39 10.73 4.89
C ASN A 23 11.16 11.54 4.47
N PHE A 24 10.26 11.89 5.39
CA PHE A 24 9.10 12.73 5.06
C PHE A 24 9.47 14.08 4.44
N GLU A 25 10.40 14.82 5.07
CA GLU A 25 10.89 16.13 4.57
C GLU A 25 11.64 16.04 3.24
N LYS A 26 12.16 14.86 2.86
CA LYS A 26 12.84 14.68 1.56
C LYS A 26 11.87 14.87 0.39
N TYR A 27 10.61 14.52 0.61
CA TYR A 27 9.61 14.34 -0.43
C TYR A 27 8.58 15.50 -0.45
N ASP A 28 8.38 16.17 0.68
CA ASP A 28 7.73 17.48 0.80
C ASP A 28 8.60 18.57 0.13
N ALA A 29 8.34 18.86 -1.15
CA ALA A 29 9.23 19.67 -1.97
C ALA A 29 9.03 21.17 -1.75
N ASP A 30 7.81 21.59 -1.37
CA ASP A 30 7.50 22.99 -1.07
C ASP A 30 7.56 23.35 0.43
N GLY A 31 7.68 22.35 1.30
CA GLY A 31 7.94 22.49 2.74
C GLY A 31 6.69 22.86 3.53
N ASP A 32 5.50 22.50 3.05
CA ASP A 32 4.23 22.80 3.71
C ASP A 32 3.82 21.77 4.78
N GLY A 33 4.62 20.71 4.94
CA GLY A 33 4.43 19.64 5.90
C GLY A 33 3.45 18.57 5.42
N LYS A 34 3.15 18.52 4.12
CA LYS A 34 2.27 17.55 3.47
C LYS A 34 2.79 17.24 2.08
N TRP A 35 2.35 16.13 1.47
CA TRP A 35 2.70 15.83 0.08
C TRP A 35 1.45 15.85 -0.79
N ASN A 36 1.54 16.53 -1.94
CA ASN A 36 0.51 16.44 -2.97
C ASN A 36 0.82 15.34 -4.01
N SER A 37 -0.15 15.04 -4.89
CA SER A 37 0.00 14.01 -5.94
C SER A 37 1.17 14.27 -6.90
N ASP A 38 1.51 15.53 -7.19
CA ASP A 38 2.66 15.87 -8.06
C ASP A 38 4.00 15.53 -7.37
N GLU A 39 4.09 15.77 -6.07
CA GLU A 39 5.25 15.42 -5.24
C GLU A 39 5.41 13.91 -5.12
N PHE A 40 4.33 13.20 -4.78
CA PHE A 40 4.29 11.73 -4.76
C PHE A 40 4.77 11.14 -6.09
N THR A 41 4.20 11.61 -7.21
CA THR A 41 4.54 11.15 -8.58
C THR A 41 6.00 11.44 -8.95
N SER A 42 6.53 12.57 -8.49
CA SER A 42 7.92 12.95 -8.76
C SER A 42 8.94 12.02 -8.12
N TYR A 43 8.56 11.35 -7.03
CA TYR A 43 9.42 10.45 -6.28
C TYR A 43 9.15 8.97 -6.54
N TYR A 44 7.89 8.54 -6.72
CA TYR A 44 7.53 7.17 -7.07
C TYR A 44 7.73 6.87 -8.56
N LYS A 45 8.98 6.99 -9.05
CA LYS A 45 9.31 6.81 -10.48
C LYS A 45 9.68 5.38 -10.85
N ASN A 46 10.16 4.58 -9.91
CA ASN A 46 10.69 3.24 -10.20
C ASN A 46 9.67 2.13 -9.96
N GLY A 47 8.70 2.37 -9.07
CA GLY A 47 7.74 1.34 -8.65
C GLY A 47 6.90 0.81 -9.80
N PHE A 48 6.59 1.61 -10.83
CA PHE A 48 5.85 1.13 -12.01
C PHE A 48 6.45 -0.15 -12.64
N ASN A 49 7.78 -0.32 -12.63
CA ASN A 49 8.43 -1.51 -13.19
C ASN A 49 8.17 -2.78 -12.38
N ASP A 50 7.85 -2.66 -11.09
CA ASP A 50 7.53 -3.79 -10.23
C ASP A 50 6.12 -4.32 -10.54
N TRP A 51 5.24 -3.46 -11.04
CA TRP A 51 3.91 -3.82 -11.52
C TRP A 51 3.94 -4.26 -13.00
N ASP A 52 4.69 -3.58 -13.88
CA ASP A 52 4.84 -3.92 -15.31
C ASP A 52 5.85 -5.06 -15.53
N THR A 53 5.46 -6.25 -15.09
CA THR A 53 6.30 -7.47 -15.13
C THR A 53 6.75 -7.80 -16.55
N ASN A 54 5.89 -7.60 -17.55
CA ASN A 54 6.20 -7.91 -18.94
C ASN A 54 6.91 -6.76 -19.70
N ARG A 55 7.06 -5.59 -19.08
CA ARG A 55 7.77 -4.40 -19.57
C ARG A 55 7.19 -3.83 -20.87
N ASN A 56 5.87 -3.80 -20.99
CA ASN A 56 5.19 -3.21 -22.13
C ASN A 56 4.78 -1.73 -21.91
N ASN A 57 5.14 -1.16 -20.76
CA ASN A 57 4.78 0.17 -20.26
C ASN A 57 3.29 0.34 -19.93
N LYS A 58 2.62 -0.75 -19.56
CA LYS A 58 1.22 -0.79 -19.14
C LYS A 58 1.03 -1.93 -18.16
N ILE A 59 0.17 -1.73 -17.17
CA ILE A 59 -0.21 -2.78 -16.23
C ILE A 59 -1.57 -3.30 -16.67
N ASP A 60 -1.64 -4.57 -17.04
CA ASP A 60 -2.92 -5.23 -17.28
C ASP A 60 -3.54 -5.76 -15.97
N GLU A 61 -4.81 -6.16 -16.01
CA GLU A 61 -5.53 -6.68 -14.85
C GLU A 61 -4.83 -7.89 -14.20
N ARG A 62 -4.15 -8.72 -15.00
CA ARG A 62 -3.41 -9.87 -14.46
C ARG A 62 -2.20 -9.38 -13.67
N GLU A 63 -1.42 -8.45 -14.21
CA GLU A 63 -0.27 -7.88 -13.51
C GLU A 63 -0.68 -7.17 -12.22
N PHE A 64 -1.77 -6.41 -12.26
CA PHE A 64 -2.32 -5.77 -11.06
C PHE A 64 -2.68 -6.77 -9.96
N PHE A 65 -3.40 -7.85 -10.30
CA PHE A 65 -3.78 -8.84 -9.30
C PHE A 65 -2.64 -9.76 -8.86
N GLU A 66 -1.65 -10.04 -9.72
CA GLU A 66 -0.42 -10.74 -9.34
C GLU A 66 0.38 -9.90 -8.33
N THR A 67 0.63 -8.62 -8.62
CA THR A 67 1.40 -7.75 -7.72
C THR A 67 0.70 -7.52 -6.38
N THR A 68 -0.62 -7.31 -6.36
CA THR A 68 -1.37 -7.13 -5.10
C THR A 68 -1.47 -8.42 -4.28
N PHE A 69 -1.46 -9.59 -4.94
CA PHE A 69 -1.34 -10.87 -4.25
C PHE A 69 0.04 -10.99 -3.59
N ASP A 70 1.12 -10.76 -4.35
CA ASP A 70 2.50 -10.84 -3.84
C ASP A 70 2.74 -9.86 -2.67
N GLN A 71 2.13 -8.67 -2.71
CA GLN A 71 2.17 -7.71 -1.60
C GLN A 71 1.42 -8.19 -0.35
N SER A 72 0.41 -9.05 -0.52
CA SER A 72 -0.39 -9.60 0.59
C SER A 72 0.20 -10.89 1.16
N ASP A 73 0.99 -11.63 0.38
CA ASP A 73 1.70 -12.84 0.78
C ASP A 73 3.00 -12.48 1.54
N ILE A 74 2.83 -12.06 2.80
CA ILE A 74 3.93 -11.56 3.63
C ILE A 74 5.00 -12.63 3.90
N ASP A 75 4.60 -13.90 4.00
CA ASP A 75 5.53 -15.01 4.25
C ASP A 75 6.10 -15.68 2.98
N ASP A 76 5.70 -15.22 1.78
CA ASP A 76 6.11 -15.68 0.45
C ASP A 76 5.98 -17.21 0.30
N ASP A 77 4.91 -17.77 0.88
CA ASP A 77 4.61 -19.20 0.80
C ASP A 77 3.68 -19.58 -0.37
N GLY A 78 3.26 -18.58 -1.15
CA GLY A 78 2.40 -18.68 -2.31
C GLY A 78 0.91 -18.70 -1.95
N TYR A 79 0.54 -18.32 -0.72
CA TYR A 79 -0.84 -18.29 -0.26
C TYR A 79 -1.11 -17.17 0.73
N VAL A 80 -2.29 -16.54 0.62
CA VAL A 80 -2.77 -15.57 1.61
C VAL A 80 -3.66 -16.28 2.63
N LYS A 81 -3.24 -16.32 3.90
CA LYS A 81 -4.02 -16.89 5.02
C LYS A 81 -4.87 -15.82 5.71
N ASP A 82 -5.78 -16.24 6.59
CA ASP A 82 -6.66 -15.33 7.38
C ASP A 82 -5.92 -14.15 8.02
N THR A 83 -4.70 -14.36 8.52
CA THR A 83 -3.93 -13.29 9.18
C THR A 83 -3.44 -12.24 8.20
N GLU A 84 -2.96 -12.66 7.03
CA GLU A 84 -2.50 -11.78 5.94
C GLU A 84 -3.68 -11.09 5.28
N TRP A 85 -4.80 -11.80 5.11
CA TRP A 85 -6.06 -11.24 4.65
C TRP A 85 -6.52 -10.08 5.53
N ASN A 86 -6.63 -10.31 6.84
CA ASN A 86 -7.10 -9.28 7.76
C ASN A 86 -6.15 -8.09 7.86
N ASP A 87 -4.84 -8.30 7.69
CA ASP A 87 -3.88 -7.20 7.62
C ASP A 87 -4.09 -6.36 6.35
N GLY A 88 -4.19 -7.01 5.20
CA GLY A 88 -4.45 -6.33 3.93
C GLY A 88 -5.81 -5.63 3.85
N ILE A 89 -6.84 -6.10 4.56
CA ILE A 89 -8.12 -5.38 4.70
C ILE A 89 -7.92 -4.02 5.40
N ASN A 90 -7.05 -3.95 6.41
CA ASN A 90 -6.83 -2.70 7.15
C ASN A 90 -5.93 -1.73 6.38
N ASN A 91 -5.03 -2.24 5.53
CA ASN A 91 -3.92 -1.46 4.99
C ASN A 91 -3.93 -1.29 3.45
N SER A 92 -4.70 -2.09 2.71
CA SER A 92 -4.57 -2.17 1.24
C SER A 92 -5.89 -2.22 0.48
N TYR A 93 -6.80 -3.14 0.82
CA TYR A 93 -7.98 -3.45 -0.01
C TYR A 93 -9.32 -3.51 0.73
N GLY A 94 -9.39 -2.89 1.92
CA GLY A 94 -10.63 -2.76 2.68
C GLY A 94 -11.76 -2.02 1.97
N ASP A 95 -11.44 -1.22 0.95
CA ASP A 95 -12.45 -0.56 0.09
C ASP A 95 -13.11 -1.52 -0.91
N TYR A 96 -12.49 -2.68 -1.16
CA TYR A 96 -12.86 -3.62 -2.23
C TYR A 96 -13.30 -4.99 -1.72
N ALA A 97 -13.00 -5.31 -0.46
CA ALA A 97 -13.40 -6.53 0.20
C ALA A 97 -13.57 -6.29 1.71
N ASP A 98 -14.38 -7.15 2.34
CA ASP A 98 -14.53 -7.18 3.79
C ASP A 98 -13.82 -8.41 4.40
N THR A 99 -13.54 -8.38 5.70
CA THR A 99 -13.03 -9.56 6.44
C THR A 99 -13.88 -10.83 6.23
N ALA A 100 -15.18 -10.69 5.97
CA ALA A 100 -16.09 -11.80 5.72
C ALA A 100 -16.00 -12.39 4.30
N ASP A 101 -15.30 -11.74 3.37
CA ASP A 101 -15.15 -12.21 1.99
C ASP A 101 -14.13 -13.33 1.82
N PHE A 102 -13.28 -13.60 2.83
CA PHE A 102 -12.27 -14.66 2.77
C PHE A 102 -12.90 -16.02 2.40
N ASP A 103 -13.94 -16.44 3.12
CA ASP A 103 -14.70 -17.67 2.85
C ASP A 103 -15.35 -17.69 1.46
N ARG A 104 -15.63 -16.51 0.89
CA ARG A 104 -16.19 -16.39 -0.47
C ARG A 104 -15.09 -16.58 -1.52
N PHE A 105 -13.86 -16.17 -1.22
CA PHE A 105 -12.71 -16.24 -2.11
C PHE A 105 -12.11 -17.64 -2.11
N ASP A 106 -11.99 -18.27 -0.94
CA ASP A 106 -11.53 -19.65 -0.73
C ASP A 106 -12.53 -20.64 -1.37
N LYS A 107 -12.30 -21.02 -2.62
CA LYS A 107 -13.20 -21.85 -3.42
C LYS A 107 -13.05 -23.32 -3.10
N ASP A 108 -11.83 -23.75 -2.78
CA ASP A 108 -11.56 -25.15 -2.51
C ASP A 108 -11.67 -25.51 -1.02
N GLY A 109 -11.73 -24.51 -0.14
CA GLY A 109 -12.00 -24.63 1.29
C GLY A 109 -10.78 -25.12 2.08
N ASP A 110 -9.57 -24.86 1.59
CA ASP A 110 -8.32 -25.29 2.24
C ASP A 110 -7.78 -24.29 3.28
N GLY A 111 -8.46 -23.15 3.45
CA GLY A 111 -8.22 -22.16 4.50
C GLY A 111 -7.14 -21.14 4.15
N LYS A 112 -6.85 -20.95 2.87
CA LYS A 112 -5.87 -20.01 2.33
C LYS A 112 -6.25 -19.69 0.89
N LEU A 113 -5.85 -18.53 0.39
CA LEU A 113 -6.14 -18.11 -0.98
C LEU A 113 -4.91 -18.32 -1.86
N ASP A 114 -5.07 -19.02 -2.97
CA ASP A 114 -4.07 -18.99 -4.04
C ASP A 114 -4.27 -17.77 -4.97
N THR A 115 -3.30 -17.51 -5.86
CA THR A 115 -3.38 -16.38 -6.81
C THR A 115 -4.61 -16.44 -7.73
N GLN A 116 -5.11 -17.64 -8.03
CA GLN A 116 -6.28 -17.81 -8.88
C GLN A 116 -7.57 -17.42 -8.13
N GLU A 117 -7.71 -17.83 -6.87
CA GLU A 117 -8.82 -17.47 -5.99
C GLU A 117 -8.82 -15.97 -5.70
N TRP A 118 -7.64 -15.40 -5.42
CA TRP A 118 -7.42 -13.96 -5.29
C TRP A 118 -7.95 -13.19 -6.50
N LYS A 119 -7.44 -13.52 -7.69
CA LYS A 119 -7.85 -12.88 -8.94
C LYS A 119 -9.35 -13.00 -9.16
N GLN A 120 -9.92 -14.20 -9.01
CA GLN A 120 -11.34 -14.43 -9.22
C GLN A 120 -12.21 -13.68 -8.23
N GLY A 121 -11.79 -13.59 -6.97
CA GLY A 121 -12.51 -12.87 -5.93
C GLY A 121 -12.57 -11.36 -6.20
N PHE A 122 -11.47 -10.77 -6.67
CA PHE A 122 -11.38 -9.32 -6.93
C PHE A 122 -11.80 -8.87 -8.33
N THR A 123 -11.93 -9.77 -9.32
CA THR A 123 -12.27 -9.40 -10.72
C THR A 123 -13.50 -8.47 -10.82
N ASP A 124 -14.54 -8.71 -10.01
CA ASP A 124 -15.79 -7.93 -10.01
C ASP A 124 -15.88 -6.89 -8.88
N SER A 125 -14.79 -6.65 -8.14
CA SER A 125 -14.76 -5.74 -6.98
C SER A 125 -14.75 -4.25 -7.35
N GLY A 126 -14.35 -3.93 -8.59
CA GLY A 126 -14.09 -2.56 -9.01
C GLY A 126 -12.68 -2.06 -8.70
N TRP A 127 -11.82 -2.85 -8.06
CA TRP A 127 -10.48 -2.42 -7.65
C TRP A 127 -9.60 -2.02 -8.83
N PHE A 128 -9.48 -2.89 -9.83
CA PHE A 128 -8.73 -2.57 -11.06
C PHE A 128 -9.35 -1.36 -11.78
N GLN A 129 -10.69 -1.27 -11.84
CA GLN A 129 -11.38 -0.18 -12.52
C GLN A 129 -11.27 1.17 -11.79
N ASN A 130 -10.97 1.17 -10.49
CA ASN A 130 -10.67 2.39 -9.76
C ASN A 130 -9.36 3.01 -10.29
N TYR A 131 -8.37 2.17 -10.57
CA TYR A 131 -7.09 2.59 -11.14
C TYR A 131 -7.18 2.86 -12.66
N ASP A 132 -7.87 2.03 -13.44
CA ASP A 132 -8.08 2.22 -14.90
C ASP A 132 -9.13 3.31 -15.18
N THR A 133 -8.79 4.56 -14.86
CA THR A 133 -9.70 5.70 -14.87
C THR A 133 -10.23 6.05 -16.25
N ASP A 134 -9.44 5.82 -17.31
CA ASP A 134 -9.85 6.06 -18.69
C ASP A 134 -10.57 4.86 -19.34
N GLN A 135 -10.63 3.72 -18.62
CA GLN A 135 -11.30 2.48 -18.99
C GLN A 135 -10.76 1.86 -20.29
N ASN A 136 -9.45 2.02 -20.53
CA ASN A 136 -8.79 1.46 -21.70
C ASN A 136 -8.35 0.00 -21.49
N GLY A 137 -8.53 -0.54 -20.28
CA GLY A 137 -8.16 -1.90 -19.89
C GLY A 137 -6.71 -2.04 -19.43
N TYR A 138 -6.03 -0.92 -19.18
CA TYR A 138 -4.64 -0.88 -18.74
C TYR A 138 -4.42 0.32 -17.83
N ILE A 139 -3.63 0.12 -16.78
CA ILE A 139 -3.18 1.18 -15.89
C ILE A 139 -1.85 1.71 -16.41
N ASP A 140 -1.79 3.02 -16.69
CA ASP A 140 -0.53 3.71 -16.98
C ASP A 140 0.18 4.22 -15.71
N THR A 141 1.37 4.80 -15.85
CA THR A 141 2.14 5.30 -14.69
C THR A 141 1.41 6.39 -13.92
N LYS A 142 0.64 7.25 -14.61
CA LYS A 142 -0.09 8.32 -13.92
C LYS A 142 -1.25 7.72 -13.13
N GLU A 143 -1.99 6.80 -13.73
CA GLU A 143 -3.10 6.09 -13.09
C GLU A 143 -2.64 5.28 -11.87
N LEU A 144 -1.51 4.57 -11.97
CA LEU A 144 -0.92 3.87 -10.83
C LEU A 144 -0.59 4.85 -9.69
N ASN A 145 0.10 5.94 -10.01
CA ASN A 145 0.55 6.89 -9.01
C ASN A 145 -0.61 7.62 -8.33
N ASP A 146 -1.62 8.02 -9.10
CA ASP A 146 -2.83 8.64 -8.56
C ASP A 146 -3.63 7.68 -7.69
N GLY A 147 -3.76 6.42 -8.10
CA GLY A 147 -4.46 5.40 -7.33
C GLY A 147 -3.76 5.05 -6.02
N LEU A 148 -2.42 4.94 -6.02
CA LEU A 148 -1.63 4.73 -4.82
C LEU A 148 -1.70 5.94 -3.87
N PHE A 149 -1.60 7.15 -4.42
CA PHE A 149 -1.77 8.37 -3.65
C PHE A 149 -3.13 8.40 -2.94
N GLN A 150 -4.21 8.08 -3.67
CA GLN A 150 -5.56 8.02 -3.10
C GLN A 150 -5.72 6.90 -2.06
N ALA A 151 -5.03 5.78 -2.23
CA ALA A 151 -5.06 4.69 -1.26
C ALA A 151 -4.40 5.07 0.08
N PHE A 152 -3.43 5.98 0.06
CA PHE A 152 -2.72 6.45 1.26
C PHE A 152 -3.35 7.71 1.88
N ASP A 153 -4.11 8.49 1.10
CA ASP A 153 -4.86 9.70 1.55
C ASP A 153 -6.13 9.29 2.31
N ALA A 154 -5.94 8.74 3.51
CA ALA A 154 -6.99 8.11 4.31
C ALA A 154 -8.09 9.10 4.71
N ASP A 155 -7.75 10.39 4.90
CA ASP A 155 -8.74 11.43 5.22
C ASP A 155 -9.35 12.13 3.99
N GLY A 156 -8.84 11.83 2.80
CA GLY A 156 -9.31 12.37 1.52
C GLY A 156 -9.07 13.88 1.38
N SER A 157 -8.07 14.42 2.08
CA SER A 157 -7.73 15.84 2.04
C SER A 157 -7.08 16.25 0.72
N GLY A 158 -6.62 15.28 -0.08
CA GLY A 158 -5.83 15.49 -1.28
C GLY A 158 -4.35 15.72 -0.96
N TYR A 159 -3.90 15.33 0.23
CA TYR A 159 -2.55 15.49 0.73
C TYR A 159 -2.18 14.32 1.64
N LEU A 160 -0.97 13.77 1.51
CA LEU A 160 -0.42 12.83 2.48
C LEU A 160 0.27 13.61 3.59
N ASP A 161 -0.20 13.48 4.82
CA ASP A 161 0.51 14.02 5.98
C ASP A 161 1.49 13.01 6.60
N GLU A 162 2.19 13.41 7.66
CA GLU A 162 3.20 12.57 8.31
C GLU A 162 2.59 11.30 8.92
N ASP A 163 1.34 11.36 9.40
CA ASP A 163 0.67 10.19 9.99
C ASP A 163 0.33 9.18 8.86
N GLU A 164 -0.25 9.65 7.76
CA GLU A 164 -0.55 8.81 6.58
C GLU A 164 0.71 8.24 5.93
N TYR A 165 1.80 9.00 5.88
CA TYR A 165 3.09 8.50 5.42
C TYR A 165 3.62 7.37 6.31
N ASN A 166 3.54 7.54 7.64
CA ASN A 166 4.05 6.57 8.59
C ASN A 166 3.23 5.26 8.59
N ASP A 167 1.91 5.35 8.39
CA ASP A 167 1.04 4.17 8.29
C ASP A 167 1.40 3.28 7.08
N HIS A 168 2.09 3.84 6.08
CA HIS A 168 2.55 3.12 4.88
C HIS A 168 4.09 3.14 4.71
N GLU A 169 4.86 3.34 5.78
CA GLU A 169 6.33 3.47 5.73
C GLU A 169 7.00 2.30 4.98
N ASP A 170 6.58 1.06 5.27
CA ASP A 170 7.15 -0.15 4.65
C ASP A 170 7.04 -0.13 3.12
N PHE A 171 6.02 0.56 2.58
CA PHE A 171 5.92 0.81 1.15
C PHE A 171 7.03 1.75 0.68
N PHE A 172 7.18 2.91 1.35
CA PHE A 172 8.12 3.96 0.98
C PHE A 172 9.60 3.60 1.19
N ASP A 173 9.91 2.73 2.16
CA ASP A 173 11.28 2.31 2.48
C ASP A 173 11.87 1.34 1.44
N ASN A 174 11.01 0.69 0.67
CA ASN A 174 11.38 -0.25 -0.38
C ASN A 174 11.36 0.36 -1.80
N TRP A 175 11.20 1.69 -1.93
CA TRP A 175 11.22 2.45 -3.19
C TRP A 175 12.62 2.75 -3.76
#